data_AF-A0AAD5GBF4-F1
#
_entry.id   AF-A0AAD5GBF4-F1
#
_cell.length_a   1.000
_cell.length_b   1.000
_cell.length_c   1.000
_cell.angle_alpha   90.00
_cell.angle_beta   90.00
_cell.angle_gamma   90.00
#
_symmetry.space_group_name_H-M   'P 1'
#
loop_
_entity.id
_entity.type
_entity.pdbx_description
1 polymer ?
#
loop_
_entity_poly.entity_id
_entity_poly.type
_entity_poly.pdbx_seq_one_letter_code
_entity_poly.pdbx_strand_id
1 'polypeptide(L)'
;MPSSVLSSDSMHIGLLAAAAHAAATNSCFTVFYNPRASPCEFVIPLSKYAKAVYHTSFSVGMRFRMLFETEESSVRRYMGTITGIGDLDPVRWPNSHWRSVKVGWDESTAGERQP
;
A
#
# COMPACT_ATOMS: atom_id res chain seq x y z
N MET A 1 -17.07 -0.79 -16.83
CA MET A 1 -16.05 -0.50 -17.85
C MET A 1 -15.77 0.99 -17.81
N PRO A 2 -14.54 1.44 -17.51
CA PRO A 2 -14.22 2.87 -17.57
C PRO A 2 -14.39 3.38 -19.01
N SER A 3 -14.82 4.63 -19.15
CA SER A 3 -14.97 5.27 -20.46
C SER A 3 -13.59 5.45 -21.12
N SER A 4 -13.48 5.09 -22.40
CA SER A 4 -12.22 5.06 -23.16
C SER A 4 -11.78 6.44 -23.64
N VAL A 5 -11.49 7.36 -22.71
CA VAL A 5 -11.03 8.72 -23.05
C VAL A 5 -9.52 8.78 -23.25
N LEU A 6 -8.76 7.95 -22.54
CA LEU A 6 -7.31 7.86 -22.60
C LEU A 6 -6.86 6.40 -22.54
N SER A 7 -5.73 6.07 -23.16
CA SER A 7 -5.09 4.76 -22.97
C SER A 7 -4.59 4.61 -21.54
N SER A 8 -4.45 3.37 -21.09
CA SER A 8 -3.85 3.07 -19.79
C SER A 8 -2.48 3.74 -19.65
N ASP A 9 -1.62 3.60 -20.64
CA ASP A 9 -0.26 4.17 -20.61
C ASP A 9 -0.27 5.70 -20.48
N SER A 10 -1.13 6.37 -21.25
CA SER A 10 -1.27 7.83 -21.17
C SER A 10 -1.78 8.29 -19.79
N MET A 11 -2.66 7.52 -19.15
CA MET A 11 -3.11 7.82 -17.79
C MET A 11 -1.96 7.69 -16.76
N HIS A 12 -1.15 6.62 -16.86
CA HIS A 12 -0.01 6.41 -15.95
C HIS A 12 1.06 7.51 -16.11
N ILE A 13 1.42 7.83 -17.36
CA ILE A 13 2.40 8.89 -17.66
C ILE A 13 1.83 10.25 -17.22
N GLY A 14 0.56 10.52 -17.52
CA GLY A 14 -0.12 11.75 -17.14
C GLY A 14 -0.13 12.00 -15.63
N LEU A 15 -0.36 10.95 -14.82
CA LEU A 15 -0.30 11.05 -13.36
C LEU A 15 1.11 11.43 -12.86
N LEU A 16 2.15 10.76 -13.37
CA LEU A 16 3.53 11.05 -12.98
C LEU A 16 3.94 12.47 -13.41
N ALA A 17 3.58 12.87 -14.63
CA ALA A 17 3.84 14.21 -15.13
C ALA A 17 3.14 15.29 -14.30
N ALA A 18 1.86 15.08 -13.94
CA ALA A 18 1.10 16.03 -13.13
C ALA A 18 1.71 16.19 -11.73
N ALA A 19 2.08 15.08 -11.06
CA ALA A 19 2.72 15.12 -9.76
C ALA A 19 4.10 15.80 -9.81
N ALA A 20 4.92 15.47 -10.81
CA ALA A 20 6.23 16.08 -11.00
C ALA A 20 6.14 17.58 -11.26
N HIS A 21 5.20 18.00 -12.12
CA HIS A 21 4.96 19.41 -12.41
C HIS A 21 4.54 20.17 -11.15
N ALA A 22 3.55 19.66 -10.42
CA ALA A 22 3.05 20.26 -9.19
C ALA A 22 4.13 20.40 -8.11
N ALA A 23 4.99 19.37 -7.95
CA ALA A 23 6.11 19.42 -7.03
C ALA A 23 7.16 20.48 -7.43
N ALA A 24 7.46 20.62 -8.71
CA ALA A 24 8.45 21.57 -9.22
C ALA A 24 7.96 23.04 -9.16
N THR A 25 6.66 23.27 -9.34
CA THR A 25 6.07 24.62 -9.37
C THR A 25 5.41 25.02 -8.05
N ASN A 26 5.41 24.13 -7.05
CA ASN A 26 4.68 24.29 -5.79
C ASN A 26 3.18 24.59 -6.02
N SER A 27 2.58 23.91 -7.00
CA SER A 27 1.17 24.04 -7.34
C SER A 27 0.35 22.85 -6.83
N CYS A 28 -0.97 23.03 -6.73
CA CYS A 28 -1.87 21.92 -6.40
C CYS A 28 -2.06 20.97 -7.60
N PHE A 29 -2.35 19.71 -7.31
CA PHE A 29 -2.90 18.75 -8.27
C PHE A 29 -3.93 17.86 -7.58
N THR A 30 -4.80 17.23 -8.36
CA THR A 30 -5.91 16.43 -7.85
C THR A 30 -5.67 14.94 -8.11
N VAL A 31 -5.96 14.11 -7.10
CA VAL A 31 -5.96 12.65 -7.21
C VAL A 31 -7.34 12.12 -6.84
N PHE A 32 -7.77 11.04 -7.50
CA PHE A 32 -9.01 10.35 -7.18
C PHE A 32 -8.70 9.04 -6.46
N TYR A 33 -9.35 8.80 -5.33
CA TYR A 33 -9.23 7.55 -4.57
C TYR A 33 -10.58 6.84 -4.52
N ASN A 34 -10.60 5.60 -5.01
CA ASN A 34 -11.75 4.70 -4.89
C ASN A 34 -11.37 3.52 -3.98
N PRO A 35 -11.73 3.53 -2.69
CA PRO A 35 -11.33 2.50 -1.73
C PRO A 35 -11.87 1.11 -2.08
N ARG A 36 -12.96 1.03 -2.85
CA ARG A 36 -13.53 -0.25 -3.33
C ARG A 36 -12.74 -0.86 -4.50
N ALA A 37 -12.04 -0.02 -5.28
CA ALA A 37 -11.23 -0.47 -6.41
C ALA A 37 -9.77 -0.71 -6.02
N SER A 38 -9.27 -0.03 -4.99
CA SER A 38 -7.92 -0.21 -4.47
C SER A 38 -7.93 -0.12 -2.94
N PRO A 39 -7.58 -1.21 -2.22
CA PRO A 39 -7.56 -1.20 -0.76
C PRO A 39 -6.31 -0.52 -0.18
N CYS A 40 -5.36 -0.08 -1.01
CA CYS A 40 -4.10 0.50 -0.56
C CYS A 40 -4.19 2.02 -0.53
N GLU A 41 -4.19 2.59 0.68
CA GLU A 41 -4.01 4.03 0.90
C GLU A 41 -2.64 4.46 0.31
N PHE A 42 -2.65 5.47 -0.57
CA PHE A 42 -1.43 6.06 -1.14
C PHE A 42 -1.17 7.51 -0.69
N VAL A 43 -2.16 8.15 -0.04
CA VAL A 43 -1.99 9.43 0.66
C VAL A 43 -1.96 9.15 2.15
N ILE A 44 -0.76 9.15 2.74
CA ILE A 44 -0.55 8.80 4.15
C ILE A 44 -0.28 10.07 4.96
N PRO A 45 -0.97 10.32 6.08
CA PRO A 45 -0.65 11.43 6.97
C PRO A 45 0.81 11.38 7.44
N LEU A 46 1.48 12.52 7.42
CA LEU A 46 2.91 12.62 7.76
C LEU A 46 3.24 12.01 9.14
N SER A 47 2.38 12.21 10.13
CA SER A 47 2.55 11.66 11.48
C SER A 47 2.51 10.12 11.50
N LYS A 48 1.61 9.51 10.72
CA LYS A 48 1.50 8.05 10.56
C LYS A 48 2.75 7.50 9.87
N TYR A 49 3.20 8.19 8.82
CA TYR A 49 4.43 7.84 8.11
C TYR A 49 5.67 7.92 9.01
N ALA A 50 5.88 9.05 9.68
CA ALA A 50 7.05 9.26 10.54
C ALA A 50 7.11 8.23 11.68
N LYS A 51 5.96 7.91 12.31
CA LYS A 51 5.86 6.85 13.31
C LYS A 51 6.27 5.48 12.76
N ALA A 52 5.80 5.13 11.57
CA ALA A 52 6.11 3.85 10.95
C ALA A 52 7.58 3.75 10.55
N VAL A 53 8.14 4.78 9.90
CA VAL A 53 9.49 4.70 9.32
C VAL A 53 10.60 4.95 10.36
N TYR A 54 10.43 5.96 11.22
CA TYR A 54 11.52 6.41 12.10
C TYR A 54 11.39 5.90 13.54
N HIS A 55 10.17 5.62 13.99
CA HIS A 55 9.93 5.19 15.38
C HIS A 55 9.59 3.71 15.53
N THR A 56 9.40 2.99 14.41
CA THR A 56 9.13 1.55 14.44
C THR A 56 10.30 0.82 13.78
N SER A 57 11.05 0.05 14.57
CA SER A 57 12.14 -0.76 14.04
C SER A 57 11.60 -2.06 13.45
N PHE A 58 11.33 -2.08 12.14
CA PHE A 58 10.99 -3.31 11.42
C PHE A 58 12.22 -4.19 11.25
N SER A 59 12.04 -5.51 11.46
CA SER A 59 13.09 -6.50 11.25
C SER A 59 12.49 -7.79 10.68
N VAL A 60 13.30 -8.52 9.92
CA VAL A 60 12.93 -9.86 9.45
C VAL A 60 12.75 -10.78 10.66
N GLY A 61 11.68 -11.57 10.65
CA GLY A 61 11.25 -12.41 11.78
C GLY A 61 10.26 -11.74 12.73
N MET A 62 10.04 -10.42 12.63
CA MET A 62 9.06 -9.71 13.45
C MET A 62 7.64 -10.17 13.10
N ARG A 63 6.84 -10.48 14.12
CA ARG A 63 5.41 -10.77 13.96
C ARG A 63 4.61 -9.48 13.87
N PHE A 64 3.60 -9.49 13.02
CA PHE A 64 2.68 -8.37 12.87
C PHE A 64 1.24 -8.85 12.81
N ARG A 65 0.32 -7.91 12.97
CA ARG A 65 -1.11 -8.11 12.82
C ARG A 65 -1.66 -7.06 11.86
N MET A 66 -2.53 -7.46 10.96
CA MET A 66 -3.21 -6.57 10.02
C MET A 66 -4.71 -6.85 10.02
N LEU A 67 -5.49 -5.78 9.91
CA LEU A 67 -6.94 -5.85 9.80
C LEU A 67 -7.32 -5.87 8.33
N PHE A 68 -8.19 -6.81 7.95
CA PHE A 68 -8.80 -6.86 6.63
C PHE A 68 -10.32 -6.88 6.78
N GLU A 69 -10.99 -6.17 5.87
CA GLU A 69 -12.45 -6.24 5.73
C GLU A 69 -12.83 -7.58 5.09
N THR A 70 -13.83 -8.25 5.64
CA THR A 70 -14.40 -9.50 5.12
C THR A 70 -15.61 -9.21 4.25
N GLU A 71 -16.06 -10.17 3.45
CA GLU A 71 -17.25 -10.06 2.60
C GLU A 71 -18.52 -9.65 3.37
N GLU A 72 -18.63 -10.06 4.64
CA GLU A 72 -19.74 -9.70 5.53
C GLU A 72 -19.63 -8.29 6.16
N SER A 73 -18.75 -7.43 5.65
CA SER A 73 -18.43 -6.10 6.21
C SER A 73 -17.90 -6.14 7.66
N SER A 74 -17.44 -7.31 8.11
CA SER A 74 -16.74 -7.48 9.39
C SER A 74 -15.23 -7.22 9.22
N VAL A 75 -14.54 -6.88 10.31
CA VAL A 75 -13.08 -6.69 10.29
C VAL A 75 -12.40 -7.87 10.96
N ARG A 76 -11.55 -8.58 10.23
CA ARG A 76 -10.80 -9.75 10.73
C ARG A 76 -9.32 -9.44 10.90
N ARG A 77 -8.73 -9.98 11.96
CA ARG A 77 -7.28 -9.90 12.22
C ARG A 77 -6.57 -11.06 11.54
N TYR A 78 -5.57 -10.73 10.74
CA TYR A 78 -4.64 -11.67 10.16
C TYR A 78 -3.26 -11.45 10.77
N MET A 79 -2.64 -12.56 11.15
CA MET A 79 -1.28 -12.58 11.68
C MET A 79 -0.31 -12.94 10.57
N GLY A 80 0.90 -12.40 10.66
CA GLY A 80 1.97 -12.77 9.76
C GLY A 80 3.33 -12.45 10.33
N THR A 81 4.35 -12.77 9.55
CA THR A 81 5.76 -12.57 9.87
C THR A 81 6.44 -11.80 8.75
N ILE A 82 7.29 -10.83 9.09
CA ILE A 82 8.12 -10.13 8.11
C ILE A 82 9.20 -11.09 7.60
N THR A 83 9.22 -11.35 6.30
CA THR A 83 10.17 -12.27 5.64
C THR A 83 11.28 -11.55 4.90
N GLY A 84 11.12 -10.24 4.64
CA GLY A 84 12.14 -9.44 3.97
C GLY A 84 11.82 -7.95 4.00
N ILE A 85 12.85 -7.13 3.83
CA ILE A 85 12.73 -5.67 3.72
C ILE A 85 13.57 -5.23 2.52
N GLY A 86 12.99 -4.44 1.62
CA GLY A 86 13.66 -3.90 0.44
C GLY A 86 12.68 -3.28 -0.55
N ASP A 87 13.20 -2.45 -1.46
CA ASP A 87 12.38 -1.72 -2.42
C ASP A 87 11.59 -2.66 -3.35
N LEU A 88 10.35 -2.28 -3.68
CA LEU A 88 9.52 -3.04 -4.62
C LEU A 88 10.07 -2.99 -6.05
N ASP A 89 10.52 -1.80 -6.46
CA ASP A 89 11.14 -1.53 -7.76
C ASP A 89 12.36 -0.62 -7.54
N PRO A 90 13.53 -1.20 -7.22
CA PRO A 90 14.74 -0.41 -6.93
C PRO A 90 15.28 0.34 -8.15
N VAL A 91 14.87 -0.03 -9.37
CA VAL A 91 15.34 0.63 -10.60
C VAL A 91 14.58 1.93 -10.82
N ARG A 92 13.26 1.93 -10.65
CA ARG A 92 12.43 3.12 -10.87
C ARG A 92 12.26 3.98 -9.61
N TRP A 93 12.24 3.36 -8.43
CA TRP A 93 11.93 4.01 -7.16
C TRP A 93 12.91 3.58 -6.05
N PRO A 94 14.20 3.90 -6.18
CA PRO A 94 15.19 3.58 -5.15
C PRO A 94 14.83 4.25 -3.82
N ASN A 95 14.99 3.50 -2.72
CA ASN A 95 14.67 3.91 -1.35
C ASN A 95 13.18 4.21 -1.10
N SER A 96 12.28 3.67 -1.93
CA SER A 96 10.84 3.83 -1.71
C SER A 96 10.34 2.90 -0.61
N HIS A 97 9.71 3.47 0.40
CA HIS A 97 9.04 2.67 1.44
C HIS A 97 7.74 2.02 0.97
N TRP A 98 7.26 2.33 -0.25
CA TRP A 98 6.04 1.74 -0.80
C TRP A 98 6.19 0.22 -0.97
N ARG A 99 5.38 -0.55 -0.21
CA ARG A 99 5.40 -2.02 -0.20
C ARG A 99 6.80 -2.60 0.02
N SER A 100 7.62 -1.91 0.81
CA SER A 100 9.01 -2.30 1.11
C SER A 100 9.15 -3.47 2.08
N VAL A 101 8.04 -3.94 2.68
CA VAL A 101 8.02 -5.05 3.65
C VAL A 101 7.38 -6.27 3.01
N LYS A 102 8.17 -7.33 2.83
CA LYS A 102 7.69 -8.65 2.41
C LYS A 102 7.21 -9.41 3.64
N VAL A 103 6.05 -10.05 3.52
CA VAL A 103 5.40 -10.74 4.62
C VAL A 103 4.98 -12.15 4.21
N GLY A 104 5.11 -13.09 5.13
CA GLY A 104 4.44 -14.38 5.09
C GLY A 104 3.22 -14.32 6.00
N TRP A 105 2.05 -14.70 5.50
CA TRP A 105 0.84 -14.81 6.31
C TRP A 105 0.81 -16.17 6.99
N ASP A 106 0.37 -16.20 8.25
CA ASP A 106 0.10 -17.46 8.91
C ASP A 106 -1.07 -18.13 8.17
N GLU A 107 -0.98 -19.42 7.83
CA GLU A 107 -2.13 -20.17 7.29
C GLU A 107 -3.26 -20.02 8.30
N SER A 108 -4.37 -19.43 7.83
CA SER A 108 -5.37 -18.94 8.75
C SER A 108 -5.90 -20.09 9.62
N THR A 109 -6.12 -19.80 10.90
CA THR A 109 -7.31 -20.23 11.63
C THR A 109 -8.58 -19.77 10.86
N ALA A 110 -8.72 -20.14 9.59
CA ALA A 110 -9.99 -20.42 8.97
C ALA A 110 -10.58 -21.53 9.85
N GLY A 111 -11.81 -21.36 10.31
CA GLY A 111 -12.47 -22.33 11.18
C GLY A 111 -12.76 -23.60 10.41
N GLU A 112 -11.74 -24.38 10.08
CA GLU A 112 -11.87 -25.80 9.88
C GLU A 112 -11.65 -26.49 11.22
N ARG A 113 -12.58 -27.40 11.52
CA ARG A 113 -12.71 -28.29 12.68
C ARG A 113 -13.47 -27.64 13.84
N GLN A 114 -14.66 -28.15 14.19
CA GLN A 114 -14.86 -29.54 14.62
C GLN A 114 -16.33 -30.02 14.48
N PRO A 115 -16.61 -31.31 14.75
CA PRO A 115 -17.45 -32.22 13.94
C PRO A 115 -18.97 -32.02 14.06
#